data_AF-A0A5B0WPK4-F1
#
_entry.id   AF-A0A5B0WPK4-F1
#
_cell.length_a   1.000
_cell.length_b   1.000
_cell.length_c   1.000
_cell.angle_alpha   90.00
_cell.angle_beta   90.00
_cell.angle_gamma   90.00
#
_symmetry.space_group_name_H-M   'P 1'
#
loop_
_entity.id
_entity.type
_entity.pdbx_description
1 polymer ?
#
loop_
_entity_poly.entity_id
_entity_poly.type
_entity_poly.pdbx_seq_one_letter_code
_entity_poly.pdbx_strand_id
1 'polypeptide(L)' 'MRIVSGALLVLLLAACETPPTPSLVTQCADPRPQVCTMEYDPVCAELAAGGKQQYASGCNACADDAVSGYLKGECPE' A
#
# COMPACT_ATOMS: atom_id res chain seq x y z
N MET A 1 1.44 16.50 48.89
CA MET A 1 2.61 15.97 48.15
C MET A 1 2.36 14.59 47.53
N ARG A 2 1.14 14.28 47.05
CA ARG A 2 0.83 13.01 46.35
C ARG A 2 0.21 13.18 44.95
N ILE A 3 -0.18 14.42 44.62
CA ILE A 3 -0.81 14.75 43.33
C ILE A 3 0.26 15.17 42.29
N VAL A 4 1.38 15.74 42.75
CA VAL A 4 2.52 16.14 41.90
C VAL A 4 3.23 14.94 41.29
N SER A 5 3.20 13.78 41.95
CA SER A 5 3.82 12.54 41.48
C SER A 5 3.04 11.88 40.31
N GLY A 6 1.74 12.12 40.20
CA GLY A 6 0.92 11.56 39.12
C GLY A 6 1.07 12.31 37.80
N ALA A 7 1.21 13.65 37.86
CA ALA A 7 1.31 14.48 36.67
C ALA A 7 2.61 14.24 35.87
N LEU A 8 3.71 13.92 36.54
CA LEU A 8 5.00 13.65 35.90
C LEU A 8 5.00 12.31 35.13
N LEU A 9 4.17 11.35 35.55
CA LEU A 9 4.07 10.03 34.91
C LEU A 9 3.23 10.08 33.63
N VAL A 10 2.26 10.99 33.54
CA VAL A 10 1.37 11.13 32.36
C VAL A 10 2.08 11.79 31.17
N LEU A 11 3.10 12.64 31.41
CA LEU A 11 3.88 13.33 30.38
C LEU A 11 4.84 12.41 29.59
N LEU A 12 5.20 11.25 30.15
CA LEU A 12 6.14 10.31 29.51
C LEU A 12 5.47 9.37 28.48
N LEU A 13 4.13 9.36 28.41
CA LEU A 13 3.35 8.48 27.52
C LEU A 13 2.87 9.18 26.24
N ALA A 14 3.34 10.40 25.95
CA ALA A 14 3.00 11.13 24.73
C ALA A 14 3.71 10.52 23.50
N ALA A 15 3.14 9.41 23.03
CA ALA A 15 2.98 8.91 21.67
C ALA A 15 4.08 9.19 20.62
N CYS A 16 4.71 8.10 20.14
CA CYS A 16 5.35 8.07 18.83
C CYS A 16 4.28 7.68 17.81
N GLU A 17 3.64 8.66 17.17
CA GLU A 17 2.73 8.40 16.05
C GLU A 17 3.52 8.67 14.76
N THR A 18 4.04 7.62 14.14
CA THR A 18 4.68 7.73 12.82
C THR A 18 3.59 7.95 11.78
N PRO A 19 3.61 9.06 11.03
CA PRO A 19 2.68 9.24 9.92
C PRO A 19 2.90 8.12 8.89
N PRO A 20 1.83 7.61 8.25
CA PRO A 20 1.99 6.63 7.18
C PRO A 20 2.84 7.26 6.07
N THR A 21 4.02 6.69 5.81
CA THR A 21 4.84 7.10 4.67
C THR A 21 4.02 6.86 3.41
N PRO A 22 3.87 7.86 2.52
CA PRO A 22 3.21 7.64 1.25
C PRO A 22 3.96 6.55 0.48
N SER A 23 3.35 5.38 0.40
CA SER A 23 3.83 4.27 -0.43
C SER A 23 3.63 4.66 -1.89
N LEU A 24 4.69 4.56 -2.69
CA LEU A 24 4.57 4.70 -4.14
C LEU A 24 3.76 3.55 -4.76
N VAL A 25 3.67 2.41 -4.04
CA VAL A 25 2.91 1.23 -4.45
C VAL A 25 1.45 1.39 -4.07
N THR A 26 0.56 1.23 -5.05
CA THR A 26 -0.88 1.09 -4.85
C THR A 26 -1.18 -0.37 -4.52
N GLN A 27 -1.75 -0.64 -3.34
CA GLN A 27 -2.11 -2.00 -2.92
C GLN A 27 -3.44 -2.41 -3.54
N CYS A 28 -3.52 -3.66 -3.98
CA CYS A 28 -4.77 -4.24 -4.44
C CYS A 28 -5.64 -4.64 -3.25
N ALA A 29 -6.89 -4.18 -3.25
CA ALA A 29 -7.84 -4.41 -2.16
C ALA A 29 -9.01 -5.30 -2.63
N ASP A 30 -9.61 -6.02 -1.68
CA ASP A 30 -10.82 -6.78 -1.94
C ASP A 30 -12.08 -5.89 -1.86
N PRO A 31 -13.11 -6.16 -2.68
CA PRO A 31 -13.16 -7.21 -3.69
C PRO A 31 -12.38 -6.86 -4.98
N ARG A 32 -11.71 -7.85 -5.58
CA ARG A 32 -10.96 -7.66 -6.82
C ARG A 32 -11.87 -7.35 -8.02
N PRO A 33 -11.49 -6.42 -8.91
CA PRO A 33 -12.26 -6.13 -10.11
C PRO A 33 -12.35 -7.36 -11.00
N GLN A 34 -13.56 -7.69 -11.44
CA GLN A 34 -13.80 -8.83 -12.34
C GLN A 34 -13.87 -8.41 -13.81
N VAL A 35 -14.07 -7.11 -14.05
CA VAL A 35 -14.17 -6.52 -15.40
C VAL A 35 -13.33 -5.25 -15.42
N CYS A 36 -12.46 -5.17 -16.42
CA CYS A 36 -11.66 -3.99 -16.71
C CYS A 36 -12.02 -3.44 -18.09
N THR A 37 -11.82 -2.14 -18.28
CA THR A 37 -11.90 -1.50 -19.60
C THR A 37 -10.70 -1.90 -20.45
N MET A 38 -10.69 -1.50 -21.72
CA MET A 38 -9.52 -1.63 -22.60
C MET A 38 -8.53 -0.46 -22.41
N GLU A 39 -8.39 0.05 -21.20
CA GLU A 39 -7.44 1.11 -20.87
C GLU A 39 -6.01 0.57 -20.92
N TYR A 40 -5.11 1.39 -21.48
CA TYR A 40 -3.69 1.13 -21.48
C TYR A 40 -2.97 2.27 -20.74
N ASP A 41 -2.79 2.09 -19.43
CA ASP A 41 -2.00 2.94 -18.52
C ASP A 41 -1.06 2.01 -17.74
N PRO A 42 0.06 1.58 -18.35
CA PRO A 42 0.85 0.45 -17.88
C PRO A 42 1.32 0.60 -16.43
N VAL A 43 1.34 -0.54 -15.72
CA VAL A 43 1.80 -0.62 -14.33
C VAL A 43 2.76 -1.79 -14.14
N CYS A 44 3.68 -1.62 -13.19
CA CYS A 44 4.57 -2.68 -12.74
C CYS A 44 3.99 -3.29 -11.47
N ALA A 45 3.34 -4.46 -11.62
CA ALA A 45 2.71 -5.18 -10.53
C ALA A 45 3.74 -5.93 -9.69
N GLU A 46 3.52 -5.98 -8.38
CA GLU A 46 4.25 -6.82 -7.44
C GLU A 46 3.42 -8.07 -7.15
N LEU A 47 4.03 -9.24 -7.37
CA LEU A 47 3.37 -10.52 -7.12
C LEU A 47 3.44 -10.87 -5.63
N ALA A 48 2.38 -11.47 -5.10
CA ALA A 48 2.32 -11.93 -3.72
C ALA A 48 3.38 -12.99 -3.41
N ALA A 49 3.74 -13.81 -4.40
CA ALA A 49 4.84 -14.79 -4.31
C ALA A 49 6.24 -14.16 -4.46
N GLY A 50 6.33 -12.86 -4.69
CA GLY A 50 7.55 -12.13 -5.01
C GLY A 50 7.80 -12.01 -6.51
N GLY A 51 8.58 -10.98 -6.88
CA GLY A 51 8.83 -10.61 -8.27
C GLY A 51 7.90 -9.51 -8.78
N LYS A 52 8.16 -9.07 -10.02
CA LYS A 52 7.41 -8.01 -10.70
C LYS A 52 6.97 -8.45 -12.08
N GLN A 53 5.82 -7.97 -12.51
CA GLN A 53 5.28 -8.26 -13.84
C GLN A 53 4.56 -7.05 -14.43
N GLN A 54 4.68 -6.88 -15.74
CA GLN A 54 4.01 -5.82 -16.48
C GLN A 54 2.52 -6.13 -16.68
N TYR A 55 1.65 -5.17 -16.39
CA TYR A 55 0.22 -5.23 -16.72
C TYR A 55 -0.22 -3.99 -17.51
N ALA A 56 -1.30 -4.13 -18.29
CA ALA A 56 -1.81 -3.06 -19.16
C ALA A 56 -2.40 -1.86 -18.40
N SER A 57 -2.95 -2.10 -17.20
CA SER A 57 -3.50 -1.07 -16.32
C SER A 57 -3.50 -1.53 -14.87
N GLY A 58 -3.70 -0.60 -13.93
CA GLY A 58 -3.92 -0.93 -12.52
C GLY A 58 -5.14 -1.82 -12.28
N CYS A 59 -6.20 -1.70 -13.09
CA CYS A 59 -7.34 -2.60 -13.01
C CYS A 59 -6.94 -4.02 -13.38
N ASN A 60 -6.26 -4.20 -14.52
CA ASN A 60 -5.82 -5.51 -14.98
C ASN A 60 -4.84 -6.16 -13.98
N ALA A 61 -3.97 -5.36 -13.34
CA ALA A 61 -3.10 -5.85 -12.29
C ALA A 61 -3.90 -6.36 -11.08
N CYS A 62 -4.81 -5.54 -10.53
CA CYS A 62 -5.56 -5.95 -9.34
C CYS A 62 -6.67 -6.98 -9.59
N ALA A 63 -7.06 -7.22 -10.85
CA ALA A 63 -7.93 -8.33 -11.23
C ALA A 63 -7.25 -9.70 -11.10
N ASP A 64 -5.92 -9.74 -11.08
CA ASP A 64 -5.15 -10.95 -10.85
C ASP A 64 -4.94 -11.18 -9.34
N ASP A 65 -5.42 -12.32 -8.84
CA ASP A 65 -5.30 -12.69 -7.43
C ASP A 65 -3.85 -12.93 -7.00
N ALA A 66 -2.93 -13.17 -7.95
CA ALA A 66 -1.51 -13.30 -7.67
C ALA A 66 -0.83 -11.95 -7.38
N VAL A 67 -1.49 -10.82 -7.64
CA VAL A 67 -0.93 -9.47 -7.46
C VAL A 67 -1.30 -8.89 -6.09
N SER A 68 -0.29 -8.39 -5.36
CA SER A 68 -0.47 -7.71 -4.08
C SER A 68 -0.61 -6.18 -4.23
N GLY A 69 -0.03 -5.61 -5.28
CA GLY A 69 -0.08 -4.19 -5.58
C GLY A 69 0.67 -3.84 -6.86
N TYR A 70 0.75 -2.56 -7.19
CA TYR A 70 1.45 -2.09 -8.38
C TYR A 70 2.06 -0.70 -8.21
N LEU A 71 3.09 -0.42 -9.00
CA LEU A 71 3.65 0.91 -9.23
C LEU A 71 3.14 1.43 -10.58
N LYS A 72 2.82 2.73 -10.67
CA LYS A 72 2.50 3.34 -11.96
C LYS A 72 3.72 3.37 -12.88
N GLY A 73 3.49 3.13 -14.17
CA GLY A 73 4.53 3.05 -15.19
C GLY A 73 4.96 1.61 -15.48
N GLU A 74 5.75 1.47 -16.54
CA GLU A 74 6.29 0.17 -16.97
C GLU A 74 7.30 -0.38 -15.96
N CYS A 75 7.48 -1.70 -15.94
CA CYS A 75 8.56 -2.33 -15.19
C CYS A 75 9.92 -1.92 -15.78
N PRO A 76 10.94 -1.71 -14.92
CA PRO A 76 12.30 -1.50 -15.41
C PRO A 76 12.82 -2.76 -16.10
N GLU A 77 13.62 -2.56 -17.15
CA GLU A 77 14.38 -3.61 -17.85
C GLU A 77 15.46 -4.25 -16.96
#